data_AF-A0AAW5KKA0-F1
#
_entry.id   AF-A0AAW5KKA0-F1
#
_cell.length_a   1.000
_cell.length_b   1.000
_cell.length_c   1.000
_cell.angle_alpha   90.00
_cell.angle_beta   90.00
_cell.angle_gamma   90.00
#
_symmetry.space_group_name_H-M   'P 1'
#
loop_
_entity.id
_entity.type
_entity.pdbx_description
1 polymer ?
#
loop_
_entity_poly.entity_id
_entity_poly.type
_entity_poly.pdbx_seq_one_letter_code
_entity_poly.pdbx_strand_id
1 'polypeptide(L)'
;RPAVFTFVADGGRKGERALQGQLLTEAAKERLLAGAGVELVRTPHFASVRQMEPEQFVAEVIHLRLRARAVTCGYDFRLGRGGAGDAAALKRLCAPLGIAVEVVPEFRLAGREVSSTRIRA
;
A
#
# COMPACT_ATOMS: atom_id res chain seq x y z
N ARG A 1 -3.68 -7.02 15.60
CA ARG A 1 -2.61 -6.00 15.76
C ARG A 1 -2.59 -5.18 14.48
N PRO A 2 -2.72 -3.85 14.54
CA PRO A 2 -2.61 -2.99 13.38
C PRO A 2 -1.22 -3.12 12.77
N ALA A 3 -1.16 -3.38 11.47
CA ALA A 3 0.09 -3.58 10.75
C ALA A 3 0.05 -2.83 9.42
N VAL A 4 1.21 -2.32 9.01
CA VAL A 4 1.40 -1.73 7.69
C VAL A 4 2.22 -2.69 6.83
N PHE A 5 1.70 -3.01 5.65
CA PHE A 5 2.43 -3.72 4.62
C PHE A 5 2.85 -2.71 3.54
N THR A 6 4.15 -2.44 3.47
CA THR A 6 4.78 -1.50 2.52
C THR A 6 6.00 -2.21 1.92
N PHE A 7 6.73 -1.58 1.01
CA PHE A 7 7.94 -2.16 0.44
C PHE A 7 9.19 -1.46 0.94
N VAL A 8 10.32 -2.19 0.89
CA VAL A 8 11.63 -1.54 0.99
C VAL A 8 11.72 -0.51 -0.13
N ALA A 9 12.21 0.68 0.21
CA ALA A 9 12.59 1.70 -0.75
C ALA A 9 13.87 1.28 -1.48
N ASP A 10 13.78 0.26 -2.34
CA ASP A 10 14.92 -0.15 -3.15
C ASP A 10 15.22 0.93 -4.17
N GLY A 11 16.50 1.29 -4.25
CA GLY A 11 17.00 2.33 -5.12
C GLY A 11 16.91 2.01 -6.61
N GLY A 12 15.73 2.18 -7.21
CA GLY A 12 15.47 2.09 -8.65
C GLY A 12 15.01 0.69 -9.11
N ARG A 13 14.24 0.52 -10.19
CA ARG A 13 13.47 1.42 -11.08
C ARG A 13 12.08 0.80 -11.33
N LYS A 14 11.05 1.63 -11.25
CA LYS A 14 9.95 1.67 -12.24
C LYS A 14 9.66 3.15 -12.47
N GLY A 15 10.31 3.71 -13.50
CA GLY A 15 10.52 5.15 -13.70
C GLY A 15 11.70 5.67 -12.87
N GLU A 16 12.62 6.42 -13.47
CA GLU A 16 13.89 6.91 -12.89
C GLU A 16 13.77 7.93 -11.73
N ARG A 17 12.70 7.87 -10.91
CA ARG A 17 12.46 8.79 -9.80
C ARG A 17 12.47 8.15 -8.40
N ALA A 18 12.73 6.85 -8.30
CA ALA A 18 12.42 6.08 -7.09
C ALA A 18 13.29 6.36 -5.84
N LEU A 19 14.37 7.15 -5.94
CA LEU A 19 15.09 7.67 -4.75
C LEU A 19 15.15 9.19 -4.65
N GLN A 20 14.89 9.93 -5.73
CA GLN A 20 14.83 11.40 -5.68
C GLN A 20 13.46 11.95 -5.24
N GLY A 21 12.50 11.07 -4.90
CA GLY A 21 11.10 11.45 -4.70
C GLY A 21 10.45 10.96 -3.40
N GLN A 22 11.18 10.53 -2.38
CA GLN A 22 10.58 10.28 -1.07
C GLN A 22 10.39 11.61 -0.32
N LEU A 23 9.20 11.85 0.24
CA LEU A 23 8.95 13.05 1.07
C LEU A 23 9.41 12.87 2.52
N LEU A 24 9.66 11.63 2.93
CA LEU A 24 10.03 11.24 4.28
C LEU A 24 11.27 10.37 4.23
N THR A 25 12.12 10.48 5.25
CA THR A 25 13.10 9.43 5.53
C THR A 25 12.39 8.20 6.09
N GLU A 26 12.97 7.02 5.94
CA GLU A 26 12.39 5.79 6.52
C GLU A 26 12.21 5.93 8.05
N ALA A 27 13.17 6.55 8.76
CA ALA A 27 13.05 6.83 10.19
C ALA A 27 11.87 7.78 10.53
N ALA A 28 11.61 8.80 9.71
CA ALA A 28 10.46 9.69 9.90
C ALA A 28 9.13 8.95 9.63
N LYS A 29 9.09 8.12 8.59
CA LYS A 29 7.94 7.27 8.27
C LYS A 29 7.62 6.31 9.40
N GLU A 30 8.61 5.60 9.94
CA GLU A 30 8.44 4.69 11.07
C GLU A 30 7.90 5.40 12.32
N ARG A 31 8.42 6.59 12.64
CA ARG A 31 7.92 7.41 13.76
C ARG A 31 6.45 7.80 13.59
N LEU A 32 6.06 8.22 12.38
CA LEU A 32 4.66 8.57 12.08
C LEU A 32 3.73 7.36 12.18
N LEU A 33 4.15 6.21 11.66
CA LEU A 33 3.38 4.97 11.76
C LEU A 33 3.22 4.53 13.22
N ALA A 34 4.30 4.56 14.00
CA ALA A 34 4.25 4.23 15.42
C ALA A 34 3.32 5.19 16.19
N GLY A 35 3.41 6.50 15.91
CA GLY A 35 2.52 7.52 16.49
C GLY A 35 1.04 7.35 16.11
N ALA A 36 0.75 6.70 14.98
CA ALA A 36 -0.60 6.34 14.55
C ALA A 36 -1.11 5.01 15.14
N GLY A 37 -0.34 4.36 16.02
CA GLY A 37 -0.73 3.09 16.65
C GLY A 37 -0.41 1.85 15.82
N VAL A 38 0.44 1.95 14.80
CA VAL A 38 0.93 0.79 14.06
C VAL A 38 1.92 0.01 14.93
N GLU A 39 1.61 -1.26 15.20
CA GLU A 39 2.44 -2.13 16.03
C GLU A 39 3.46 -2.93 15.20
N LEU A 40 3.26 -3.03 13.89
CA LEU A 40 4.08 -3.86 13.02
C LEU A 40 4.19 -3.27 11.62
N VAL A 41 5.41 -3.13 11.11
CA VAL A 41 5.67 -2.78 9.72
C VAL A 41 6.29 -3.97 9.01
N ARG A 42 5.69 -4.41 7.91
CA ARG A 42 6.21 -5.46 7.03
C ARG A 42 6.67 -4.81 5.73
N THR A 43 7.96 -4.96 5.45
CA THR A 43 8.67 -4.34 4.32
C THR A 43 9.35 -5.39 3.44
N PRO A 44 8.63 -6.28 2.74
CA PRO A 44 9.28 -7.15 1.77
C PRO A 44 9.84 -6.34 0.58
N HIS A 45 10.79 -6.93 -0.14
CA HIS A 45 11.21 -6.39 -1.44
C HIS A 45 10.04 -6.37 -2.40
N PHE A 46 9.81 -5.25 -3.10
CA PHE A 46 8.71 -5.14 -4.06
C PHE A 46 8.79 -6.21 -5.15
N ALA A 47 10.01 -6.60 -5.55
CA ALA A 47 10.24 -7.67 -6.51
C ALA A 47 9.57 -9.00 -6.14
N SER A 48 9.40 -9.28 -4.85
CA SER A 48 8.77 -10.52 -4.36
C SER A 48 7.27 -10.60 -4.64
N VAL A 49 6.60 -9.47 -4.89
CA VAL A 49 5.14 -9.42 -5.13
C VAL A 49 4.77 -8.77 -6.47
N ARG A 50 5.69 -8.06 -7.14
CA ARG A 50 5.38 -7.24 -8.33
C ARG A 50 4.82 -8.03 -9.53
N GLN A 51 5.06 -9.34 -9.58
CA GLN A 51 4.61 -10.22 -10.66
C GLN A 51 3.36 -11.03 -10.31
N MET A 52 2.86 -10.93 -9.09
CA MET A 52 1.64 -11.62 -8.68
C MET A 52 0.45 -11.01 -9.40
N GLU A 53 -0.50 -11.82 -9.85
CA GLU A 53 -1.81 -11.31 -10.23
C GLU A 53 -2.58 -10.82 -8.98
N PRO A 54 -3.58 -9.92 -9.13
CA PRO A 54 -4.37 -9.42 -8.00
C PRO A 54 -4.92 -10.54 -7.10
N GLU A 55 -5.44 -11.60 -7.70
CA GLU A 55 -5.98 -12.79 -7.03
C GLU A 55 -4.90 -13.48 -6.18
N GLN A 56 -3.71 -13.66 -6.74
CA GLN A 56 -2.57 -14.29 -6.05
C GLN A 56 -2.11 -13.43 -4.88
N PHE A 57 -2.04 -12.11 -5.05
CA PHE A 57 -1.67 -11.20 -3.96
C PHE A 57 -2.67 -11.29 -2.80
N VAL A 58 -3.98 -11.29 -3.08
CA VAL A 58 -5.01 -11.40 -2.04
C VAL A 58 -4.96 -12.77 -1.35
N ALA A 59 -4.86 -13.86 -2.11
CA ALA A 59 -4.84 -15.21 -1.56
C ALA A 59 -3.56 -15.47 -0.75
N GLU A 60 -2.38 -15.26 -1.34
CA GLU A 60 -1.12 -15.63 -0.71
C GLU A 60 -0.66 -14.62 0.34
N VAL A 61 -0.71 -13.32 0.02
CA VAL A 61 -0.14 -12.29 0.89
C VAL A 61 -1.15 -11.92 1.97
N ILE A 62 -2.33 -11.44 1.58
CA ILE A 62 -3.30 -10.91 2.53
C ILE A 62 -3.94 -12.03 3.37
N HIS A 63 -4.41 -13.10 2.73
CA HIS A 63 -5.15 -14.15 3.43
C HIS A 63 -4.24 -15.17 4.11
N LEU A 64 -3.29 -15.79 3.40
CA LEU A 64 -2.48 -16.87 3.96
C LEU A 64 -1.34 -16.37 4.87
N ARG A 65 -0.51 -15.43 4.38
CA ARG A 65 0.69 -14.97 5.11
C ARG A 65 0.35 -13.95 6.20
N LEU A 66 -0.43 -12.92 5.87
CA LEU A 66 -0.81 -11.87 6.83
C LEU A 66 -2.00 -12.28 7.70
N ARG A 67 -2.82 -13.23 7.25
CA ARG A 67 -4.05 -13.68 7.95
C ARG A 67 -4.95 -12.50 8.33
N ALA A 68 -5.04 -11.52 7.42
CA ALA A 68 -5.78 -10.30 7.67
C ALA A 68 -7.28 -10.60 7.86
N ARG A 69 -7.90 -9.91 8.81
CA ARG A 69 -9.37 -9.87 8.99
C ARG A 69 -9.99 -8.62 8.36
N ALA A 70 -9.19 -7.55 8.29
CA ALA A 70 -9.52 -6.32 7.61
C ALA A 70 -8.26 -5.77 6.95
N VAL A 71 -8.43 -5.04 5.84
CA VAL A 71 -7.39 -4.28 5.17
C VAL A 71 -7.90 -2.88 4.84
N THR A 72 -6.99 -1.91 4.90
CA THR A 72 -7.29 -0.51 4.58
C THR A 72 -6.30 -0.02 3.53
N CYS A 73 -6.79 0.72 2.53
CA CYS A 73 -5.96 1.29 1.47
C CYS A 73 -6.49 2.67 1.02
N GLY A 74 -5.70 3.43 0.27
CA GLY A 74 -6.14 4.70 -0.33
C GLY A 74 -6.99 4.49 -1.60
N TYR A 75 -7.75 5.52 -1.98
CA TYR A 75 -8.59 5.55 -3.19
C TYR A 75 -7.83 5.24 -4.50
N ASP A 76 -6.54 5.58 -4.57
CA ASP A 76 -5.66 5.38 -5.72
C ASP A 76 -4.86 4.06 -5.64
N PHE A 77 -5.19 3.18 -4.69
CA PHE A 77 -4.47 1.93 -4.48
C PHE A 77 -4.54 1.00 -5.69
N ARG A 78 -3.38 0.47 -6.07
CA ARG A 78 -3.22 -0.54 -7.12
C ARG A 78 -2.51 -1.78 -6.59
N LEU A 79 -2.92 -2.94 -7.10
CA LEU A 79 -2.33 -4.23 -6.76
C LEU A 79 -2.14 -5.10 -8.01
N GLY A 80 -1.31 -6.12 -7.85
CA GLY A 80 -1.01 -7.10 -8.88
C GLY A 80 -0.08 -6.59 -9.98
N ARG A 81 0.22 -7.49 -10.93
CA ARG A 81 1.17 -7.28 -12.00
C ARG A 81 0.74 -6.12 -12.87
N GLY A 82 1.65 -5.16 -13.05
CA GLY A 82 1.34 -3.93 -13.79
C GLY A 82 0.27 -3.05 -13.14
N GLY A 83 -0.12 -3.31 -11.89
CA GLY A 83 -1.24 -2.64 -11.25
C GLY A 83 -2.58 -3.06 -11.84
N ALA A 84 -2.75 -4.29 -12.29
CA ALA A 84 -3.98 -4.78 -12.92
C ALA A 84 -5.24 -4.68 -12.03
N GLY A 85 -5.09 -4.70 -10.71
CA GLY A 85 -6.17 -4.50 -9.75
C GLY A 85 -6.19 -3.09 -9.16
N ASP A 86 -7.38 -2.64 -8.79
CA ASP A 86 -7.62 -1.42 -8.00
C ASP A 86 -8.28 -1.75 -6.64
N ALA A 87 -8.66 -0.72 -5.89
CA ALA A 87 -9.34 -0.87 -4.62
C ALA A 87 -10.71 -1.60 -4.73
N ALA A 88 -11.42 -1.47 -5.85
CA ALA A 88 -12.66 -2.20 -6.10
C ALA A 88 -12.40 -3.69 -6.35
N ALA A 89 -11.35 -4.02 -7.10
CA ALA A 89 -10.88 -5.38 -7.28
C ALA A 89 -10.46 -5.99 -5.94
N LEU A 90 -9.71 -5.27 -5.10
CA LEU A 90 -9.35 -5.70 -3.75
C LEU A 90 -10.60 -6.07 -2.93
N LYS A 91 -11.61 -5.19 -2.89
CA LYS A 91 -12.87 -5.44 -2.19
C LYS A 91 -13.57 -6.70 -2.69
N ARG A 92 -13.68 -6.86 -4.02
CA ARG A 92 -14.31 -8.03 -4.65
C ARG A 92 -13.57 -9.33 -4.33
N LEU A 93 -12.24 -9.31 -4.34
CA LEU A 93 -11.39 -10.48 -4.09
C LEU A 93 -11.34 -10.86 -2.60
N CYS A 94 -11.43 -9.90 -1.70
CA CYS A 94 -11.46 -10.12 -0.25
C CYS A 94 -12.82 -10.59 0.27
N ALA A 95 -13.93 -10.21 -0.39
CA ALA A 95 -15.29 -10.55 0.03
C ALA A 95 -15.53 -12.06 0.26
N PRO A 96 -15.21 -12.98 -0.68
CA PRO A 96 -15.41 -14.42 -0.46
C PRO A 96 -14.53 -15.00 0.65
N LEU A 97 -13.48 -14.29 1.07
CA LEU A 97 -12.56 -14.70 2.14
C LEU A 97 -12.97 -14.15 3.52
N GLY A 98 -14.08 -13.41 3.60
CA GLY A 98 -14.54 -12.77 4.84
C GLY A 98 -13.61 -11.67 5.35
N ILE A 99 -12.81 -11.06 4.45
CA ILE A 99 -11.87 -9.99 4.80
C ILE A 99 -12.54 -8.64 4.52
N ALA A 100 -12.68 -7.82 5.57
CA ALA A 100 -13.22 -6.46 5.42
C ALA A 100 -12.23 -5.57 4.65
N VAL A 101 -12.74 -4.71 3.77
CA VAL A 101 -11.92 -3.75 3.01
C VAL A 101 -12.46 -2.35 3.21
N GLU A 102 -11.61 -1.46 3.70
CA GLU A 102 -11.88 -0.04 3.81
C GLU A 102 -11.00 0.74 2.82
N VAL A 103 -11.64 1.61 2.03
CA VAL A 103 -10.96 2.47 1.08
C VAL A 103 -11.07 3.90 1.59
N VAL A 104 -9.94 4.47 1.96
CA VAL A 104 -9.85 5.85 2.45
C VAL A 104 -9.96 6.78 1.25
N PRO A 105 -10.92 7.73 1.25
CA PRO A 105 -11.09 8.69 0.17
C PRO A 105 -9.87 9.61 0.05
N GLU A 106 -9.79 10.34 -1.06
CA GLU A 106 -8.78 11.38 -1.23
C GLU A 106 -8.85 12.43 -0.11
N PHE A 107 -7.69 12.91 0.31
CA PHE A 107 -7.62 14.04 1.23
C PHE A 107 -7.48 15.35 0.46
N ARG A 108 -8.35 16.32 0.75
CA ARG A 108 -8.32 17.64 0.13
C ARG A 108 -8.00 18.72 1.15
N LEU A 109 -7.09 19.63 0.78
CA LEU A 109 -6.73 20.81 1.55
C LEU A 109 -6.91 22.05 0.66
N ALA A 110 -7.67 23.04 1.14
CA ALA A 110 -8.02 24.25 0.38
C ALA A 110 -8.59 23.94 -1.02
N GLY A 111 -9.47 22.93 -1.10
CA GLY A 111 -10.12 22.51 -2.35
C GLY A 111 -9.25 21.71 -3.31
N ARG A 112 -7.98 21.44 -2.97
CA ARG A 112 -7.03 20.70 -3.80
C ARG A 112 -6.65 19.38 -3.17
N GLU A 113 -6.47 18.35 -4.00
CA GLU A 113 -5.96 17.04 -3.59
C GLU A 113 -4.55 17.17 -2.98
N VAL A 114 -4.33 16.53 -1.84
CA VAL A 114 -3.01 16.36 -1.24
C VAL A 114 -2.38 15.09 -1.80
N SER A 115 -1.38 15.24 -2.68
CA SER A 115 -0.66 14.11 -3.26
C SER A 115 0.83 14.35 -3.31
N SER A 116 1.60 13.28 -3.11
CA SER A 116 3.07 13.36 -3.09
C SER A 116 3.64 13.80 -4.44
N THR A 117 2.96 13.49 -5.54
CA THR A 117 3.32 13.95 -6.89
C THR A 117 3.25 15.47 -6.99
N ARG A 118 2.23 16.12 -6.41
CA ARG A 118 2.10 17.58 -6.41
C ARG A 118 3.11 18.28 -5.50
N ILE A 119 3.48 17.66 -4.38
CA ILE A 119 4.47 18.24 -3.46
C ILE A 119 5.87 18.25 -4.08
N ARG A 120 6.16 17.30 -4.98
CA ARG A 120 7.46 17.16 -5.66
C ARG A 120 7.58 17.90 -6.99
N ALA A 121 6.46 18.37 -7.56
CA ALA A 121 6.42 19.07 -8.85
C ALA A 121 6.86 20.51 -8.69
#